data_AF-A0A7E4W1D8-F1
#
_entry.id   AF-A0A7E4W1D8-F1
#
_cell.length_a   1.000
_cell.length_b   1.000
_cell.length_c   1.000
_cell.angle_alpha   90.00
_cell.angle_beta   90.00
_cell.angle_gamma   90.00
#
_symmetry.space_group_name_H-M   'P 1'
#
loop_
_entity.id
_entity.type
_entity.pdbx_description
1 polymer ?
#
loop_
_entity_poly.entity_id
_entity_poly.type
_entity_poly.pdbx_seq_one_letter_code
_entity_poly.pdbx_strand_id
1 'polypeptide(L)'
;MKATAVRLKLSTPTFLFTQGSQSTSQTSENSLVERGKPLRIDLLADIREERKYWASSEIKVIQPIRCKPSNSLTVRNGIWVFDVEVSDASAEGVRMRVDSGYIDRTLGFTADYVKTVREEKNMAELTRCKDKGSDFTKILSKCHKLAFHVLFPPFGPDLPVVMKLSRIPQALKCVQLGVFVVFNC
;
A
#
# COMPACT_ATOMS: atom_id res chain seq x y z
N MET A 1 4.25 29.49 -13.63
CA MET A 1 4.79 28.31 -14.37
C MET A 1 3.63 27.35 -14.63
N LYS A 2 3.53 26.70 -15.80
CA LYS A 2 2.38 25.82 -16.14
C LYS A 2 2.64 24.38 -15.68
N ALA A 3 1.67 23.77 -15.01
CA ALA A 3 1.73 22.37 -14.57
C ALA A 3 0.96 21.47 -15.55
N THR A 4 1.66 20.52 -16.18
CA THR A 4 1.07 19.59 -17.16
C THR A 4 0.63 18.30 -16.47
N ALA A 5 -0.65 18.20 -16.10
CA ALA A 5 -1.22 16.97 -15.54
C ALA A 5 -1.69 16.03 -16.66
N VAL A 6 -1.20 14.79 -16.66
CA VAL A 6 -1.70 13.71 -17.54
C VAL A 6 -2.72 12.89 -16.75
N ARG A 7 -3.84 12.51 -17.40
CA ARG A 7 -4.98 11.89 -16.74
C ARG A 7 -5.67 10.90 -17.67
N LEU A 8 -5.81 9.64 -17.23
CA LEU A 8 -6.48 8.58 -17.97
C LEU A 8 -7.58 7.95 -17.08
N LYS A 9 -8.72 7.62 -17.69
CA LYS A 9 -9.86 6.92 -17.05
C LYS A 9 -10.09 5.60 -17.79
N LEU A 10 -10.49 4.55 -17.07
CA LEU A 10 -11.14 3.35 -17.62
C LEU A 10 -12.09 2.74 -16.58
N SER A 11 -12.98 1.86 -17.03
CA SER A 11 -14.22 1.45 -16.35
C SER A 11 -14.13 0.12 -15.57
N THR A 12 -15.19 -0.21 -14.83
CA THR A 12 -15.24 -1.26 -13.79
C THR A 12 -16.27 -2.36 -14.12
N PRO A 13 -15.96 -3.64 -13.85
CA PRO A 13 -16.95 -4.70 -13.67
C PRO A 13 -16.97 -5.27 -12.24
N THR A 14 -18.13 -5.80 -11.83
CA THR A 14 -18.43 -6.41 -10.52
C THR A 14 -18.21 -7.94 -10.56
N PHE A 15 -18.10 -8.63 -9.40
CA PHE A 15 -18.86 -9.86 -9.03
C PHE A 15 -18.45 -10.45 -7.65
N LEU A 16 -19.04 -11.59 -7.25
CA LEU A 16 -19.43 -11.93 -5.87
C LEU A 16 -18.53 -12.92 -5.09
N PHE A 17 -18.88 -13.12 -3.81
CA PHE A 17 -18.20 -13.87 -2.74
C PHE A 17 -18.89 -15.21 -2.40
N THR A 18 -18.13 -16.18 -1.86
CA THR A 18 -18.65 -17.28 -1.00
C THR A 18 -17.58 -17.75 0.01
N GLN A 19 -17.98 -18.41 1.11
CA GLN A 19 -17.12 -18.84 2.25
C GLN A 19 -17.14 -20.36 2.49
N GLY A 20 -16.28 -20.87 3.39
CA GLY A 20 -16.27 -22.25 3.92
C GLY A 20 -15.41 -22.41 5.19
N SER A 21 -15.64 -23.46 6.00
CA SER A 21 -15.12 -23.65 7.37
C SER A 21 -14.90 -25.16 7.71
N GLN A 22 -14.36 -25.62 8.85
CA GLN A 22 -13.87 -24.94 10.07
C GLN A 22 -12.41 -25.38 10.42
N SER A 23 -11.92 -25.92 11.56
CA SER A 23 -12.41 -26.33 12.90
C SER A 23 -11.29 -26.12 13.96
N THR A 24 -11.26 -26.84 15.12
CA THR A 24 -10.37 -26.51 16.27
C THR A 24 -9.87 -27.69 17.13
N SER A 25 -8.66 -27.58 17.68
CA SER A 25 -8.25 -28.09 19.01
C SER A 25 -6.95 -27.41 19.51
N GLN A 26 -6.62 -27.51 20.81
CA GLN A 26 -5.57 -26.72 21.50
C GLN A 26 -4.55 -27.61 22.24
N THR A 27 -3.31 -27.14 22.45
CA THR A 27 -2.59 -27.06 23.77
C THR A 27 -1.16 -26.50 23.61
N SER A 28 -0.69 -25.71 24.60
CA SER A 28 0.71 -25.34 24.92
C SER A 28 1.66 -24.74 23.85
N GLU A 29 1.56 -23.43 23.54
CA GLU A 29 2.61 -22.68 22.79
C GLU A 29 2.83 -21.20 23.22
N ASN A 30 2.75 -20.90 24.53
CA ASN A 30 2.85 -19.52 25.05
C ASN A 30 4.23 -18.81 24.88
N SER A 31 5.17 -19.38 24.12
CA SER A 31 6.46 -18.78 23.75
C SER A 31 6.73 -18.69 22.24
N LEU A 32 5.85 -19.24 21.39
CA LEU A 32 5.97 -19.21 19.92
C LEU A 32 4.79 -18.50 19.24
N VAL A 33 3.57 -18.58 19.78
CA VAL A 33 2.34 -18.01 19.20
C VAL A 33 2.43 -16.50 18.93
N GLU A 34 3.21 -15.74 19.73
CA GLU A 34 3.49 -14.31 19.49
C GLU A 34 4.04 -14.01 18.08
N ARG A 35 4.76 -14.95 17.47
CA ARG A 35 5.42 -14.78 16.16
C ARG A 35 4.57 -15.26 14.97
N GLY A 36 3.46 -15.93 15.25
CA GLY A 36 2.49 -16.45 14.27
C GLY A 36 1.19 -15.66 14.22
N LYS A 37 1.17 -14.39 14.67
CA LYS A 37 -0.05 -13.57 14.69
C LYS A 37 -0.65 -13.49 13.27
N PRO A 38 -1.95 -13.83 13.09
CA PRO A 38 -2.58 -13.80 11.78
C PRO A 38 -2.60 -12.39 11.22
N LEU A 39 -2.78 -12.28 9.90
CA LEU A 39 -2.92 -11.00 9.20
C LEU A 39 -4.25 -10.34 9.61
N ARG A 40 -4.26 -9.69 10.78
CA ARG A 40 -5.37 -8.92 11.29
C ARG A 40 -5.61 -7.75 10.35
N ILE A 41 -6.73 -7.81 9.63
CA ILE A 41 -7.20 -6.73 8.77
C ILE A 41 -8.17 -5.91 9.61
N ASP A 42 -7.77 -4.69 9.93
CA ASP A 42 -8.58 -3.70 10.65
C ASP A 42 -9.43 -2.88 9.66
N LEU A 43 -10.56 -2.36 10.12
CA LEU A 43 -11.46 -1.52 9.33
C LEU A 43 -11.10 -0.02 9.47
N LEU A 44 -11.26 0.74 8.38
CA LEU A 44 -10.96 2.16 8.31
C LEU A 44 -11.86 3.04 9.19
N ALA A 45 -13.08 2.62 9.48
CA ALA A 45 -13.95 3.28 10.47
C ALA A 45 -13.40 3.07 11.89
N ASP A 46 -13.20 1.83 12.31
CA ASP A 46 -12.66 1.43 13.61
C ASP A 46 -11.32 2.14 13.88
N ILE A 47 -10.41 2.14 12.90
CA ILE A 47 -9.13 2.87 12.96
C ILE A 47 -9.34 4.38 13.20
N ARG A 48 -10.32 5.01 12.56
CA ARG A 48 -10.62 6.44 12.76
C ARG A 48 -11.19 6.71 14.15
N GLU A 49 -11.97 5.78 14.70
CA GLU A 49 -12.54 5.88 16.05
C GLU A 49 -11.52 5.55 17.15
N GLU A 50 -10.58 4.64 16.92
CA GLU A 50 -9.46 4.38 17.84
C GLU A 50 -8.45 5.55 17.85
N ARG A 51 -8.12 6.12 16.68
CA ARG A 51 -7.02 7.09 16.49
C ARG A 51 -7.07 8.34 17.38
N LYS A 52 -8.25 8.75 17.86
CA LYS A 52 -8.42 9.87 18.82
C LYS A 52 -7.84 9.57 20.21
N TYR A 53 -7.51 8.31 20.52
CA TYR A 53 -6.94 7.89 21.81
C TYR A 53 -5.46 7.53 21.74
N TRP A 54 -4.83 7.52 20.56
CA TRP A 54 -3.44 7.10 20.41
C TRP A 54 -2.46 8.22 20.76
N ALA A 55 -1.50 7.91 21.64
CA ALA A 55 -0.40 8.80 22.00
C ALA A 55 0.76 8.82 20.97
N SER A 56 0.74 7.91 19.99
CA SER A 56 1.79 7.72 18.99
C SER A 56 1.21 7.22 17.66
N SER A 57 2.05 7.10 16.64
CA SER A 57 1.68 6.52 15.34
C SER A 57 1.60 5.00 15.44
N GLU A 58 0.52 4.39 14.94
CA GLU A 58 0.37 2.94 14.86
C GLU A 58 0.47 2.42 13.43
N ILE A 59 1.00 1.21 13.25
CA ILE A 59 0.92 0.49 11.97
C ILE A 59 -0.26 -0.46 12.03
N LYS A 60 -1.27 -0.23 11.20
CA LYS A 60 -2.42 -1.12 11.01
C LYS A 60 -2.36 -1.76 9.62
N VAL A 61 -3.05 -2.88 9.43
CA VAL A 61 -3.18 -3.53 8.12
C VAL A 61 -4.62 -3.45 7.66
N ILE A 62 -4.83 -2.98 6.43
CA ILE A 62 -6.16 -2.84 5.83
C ILE A 62 -6.24 -3.61 4.49
N GLN A 63 -7.44 -4.06 4.12
CA GLN A 63 -7.73 -4.60 2.79
C GLN A 63 -8.70 -3.66 2.06
N PRO A 64 -8.23 -2.82 1.13
CA PRO A 64 -9.12 -1.96 0.37
C PRO A 64 -9.96 -2.76 -0.64
N ILE A 65 -11.25 -2.48 -0.68
CA ILE A 65 -12.12 -2.87 -1.80
C ILE A 65 -11.86 -1.97 -3.02
N ARG A 66 -11.37 -0.75 -2.79
CA ARG A 66 -11.09 0.27 -3.81
C ARG A 66 -9.83 1.04 -3.45
N CYS A 67 -8.92 1.19 -4.42
CA CYS A 67 -7.79 2.09 -4.35
C CYS A 67 -7.71 2.87 -5.66
N LYS A 68 -7.78 4.19 -5.55
CA LYS A 68 -7.80 5.16 -6.63
C LYS A 68 -6.51 5.98 -6.53
N PRO A 69 -5.44 5.60 -7.27
CA PRO A 69 -4.19 6.36 -7.23
C PRO A 69 -4.35 7.78 -7.80
N SER A 70 -3.50 8.69 -7.36
CA SER A 70 -3.21 9.94 -8.07
C SER A 70 -2.88 9.64 -9.54
N ASN A 71 -3.35 10.50 -10.46
CA ASN A 71 -3.06 10.37 -11.89
C ASN A 71 -1.56 10.61 -12.22
N SER A 72 -0.79 11.13 -11.25
CA SER A 72 0.62 11.47 -11.41
C SER A 72 1.42 11.08 -10.16
N LEU A 73 2.44 10.23 -10.36
CA LEU A 73 3.61 10.16 -9.52
C LEU A 73 4.45 11.43 -9.73
N THR A 74 4.79 12.14 -8.66
CA THR A 74 5.51 13.42 -8.74
C THR A 74 6.73 13.43 -7.83
N VAL A 75 7.72 14.27 -8.12
CA VAL A 75 8.88 14.51 -7.26
C VAL A 75 8.75 15.88 -6.60
N ARG A 76 9.04 15.97 -5.30
CA ARG A 76 9.25 17.23 -4.58
C ARG A 76 10.41 17.04 -3.60
N ASN A 77 11.33 18.00 -3.54
CA ASN A 77 12.45 18.00 -2.59
C ASN A 77 13.25 16.67 -2.55
N GLY A 78 13.52 16.08 -3.72
CA GLY A 78 14.27 14.81 -3.85
C GLY A 78 13.47 13.53 -3.52
N ILE A 79 12.21 13.62 -3.09
CA ILE A 79 11.38 12.46 -2.74
C ILE A 79 10.15 12.31 -3.65
N TRP A 80 9.64 11.09 -3.75
CA TRP A 80 8.35 10.83 -4.39
C TRP A 80 7.20 11.36 -3.53
N VAL A 81 6.29 12.08 -4.18
CA VAL A 81 5.00 12.49 -3.63
C VAL A 81 3.90 11.85 -4.48
N PHE A 82 3.23 10.88 -3.88
CA PHE A 82 2.17 10.10 -4.50
C PHE A 82 1.09 9.77 -3.47
N ASP A 83 -0.09 10.35 -3.69
CA ASP A 83 -1.25 10.15 -2.82
C ASP A 83 -2.22 9.14 -3.47
N VAL A 84 -2.86 8.33 -2.64
CA VAL A 84 -3.89 7.35 -3.01
C VAL A 84 -5.17 7.65 -2.24
N GLU A 85 -6.32 7.37 -2.86
CA GLU A 85 -7.64 7.47 -2.25
C GLU A 85 -8.18 6.05 -2.06
N VAL A 86 -8.34 5.64 -0.80
CA VAL A 86 -8.53 4.25 -0.37
C VAL A 86 -9.90 4.07 0.25
N SER A 87 -10.55 2.93 0.00
CA SER A 87 -11.85 2.58 0.60
C SER A 87 -11.91 1.09 0.91
N ASP A 88 -12.52 0.75 2.03
CA ASP A 88 -12.86 -0.61 2.43
C ASP A 88 -14.39 -0.76 2.61
N ALA A 89 -14.85 -1.76 3.34
CA ALA A 89 -16.27 -1.97 3.61
C ALA A 89 -16.88 -1.01 4.65
N SER A 90 -16.06 -0.19 5.32
CA SER A 90 -16.44 0.65 6.46
C SER A 90 -16.33 2.16 6.18
N ALA A 91 -15.39 2.58 5.34
CA ALA A 91 -15.19 3.99 4.99
C ALA A 91 -14.75 4.19 3.53
N GLU A 92 -15.33 5.19 2.88
CA GLU A 92 -14.92 5.65 1.54
C GLU A 92 -13.92 6.82 1.60
N GLY A 93 -13.09 6.94 0.56
CA GLY A 93 -12.38 8.18 0.22
C GLY A 93 -11.22 8.55 1.13
N VAL A 94 -10.67 7.60 1.90
CA VAL A 94 -9.57 7.85 2.85
C VAL A 94 -8.30 8.17 2.06
N ARG A 95 -7.88 9.44 2.06
CA ARG A 95 -6.62 9.85 1.42
C ARG A 95 -5.43 9.39 2.27
N MET A 96 -4.46 8.78 1.62
CA MET A 96 -3.19 8.35 2.20
C MET A 96 -2.04 8.76 1.27
N ARG A 97 -0.83 8.90 1.81
CA ARG A 97 0.41 8.97 1.02
C ARG A 97 0.99 7.58 0.87
N VAL A 98 1.77 7.32 -0.17
CA VAL A 98 2.65 6.15 -0.24
C VAL A 98 4.06 6.56 0.16
N ASP A 99 4.76 5.75 0.95
CA ASP A 99 6.17 5.97 1.34
C ASP A 99 7.07 6.11 0.10
N SER A 100 7.91 7.16 0.06
CA SER A 100 8.89 7.35 -1.01
C SER A 100 9.85 6.17 -1.08
N GLY A 101 10.37 5.70 0.07
CA GLY A 101 11.30 4.59 0.08
C GLY A 101 10.69 3.29 -0.46
N TYR A 102 9.39 3.08 -0.24
CA TYR A 102 8.65 1.96 -0.82
C TYR A 102 8.48 2.09 -2.33
N ILE A 103 8.25 3.31 -2.84
CA ILE A 103 8.24 3.58 -4.29
C ILE A 103 9.64 3.35 -4.87
N ASP A 104 10.70 3.89 -4.25
CA ASP A 104 12.09 3.73 -4.69
C ASP A 104 12.48 2.24 -4.80
N ARG A 105 12.12 1.43 -3.79
CA ARG A 105 12.30 -0.04 -3.81
C ARG A 105 11.49 -0.71 -4.92
N THR A 106 10.20 -0.40 -5.05
CA THR A 106 9.29 -1.07 -6.00
C THR A 106 9.56 -0.68 -7.47
N LEU A 107 10.09 0.52 -7.71
CA LEU A 107 10.54 0.95 -9.04
C LEU A 107 11.99 0.52 -9.32
N GLY A 108 12.81 0.32 -8.29
CA GLY A 108 14.24 0.00 -8.43
C GLY A 108 15.06 1.19 -8.95
N PHE A 109 14.63 2.42 -8.69
CA PHE A 109 15.35 3.67 -8.96
C PHE A 109 14.81 4.80 -8.07
N THR A 110 15.62 5.83 -7.84
CA THR A 110 15.22 6.98 -7.00
C THR A 110 14.53 8.09 -7.78
N ALA A 111 13.84 8.98 -7.06
CA ALA A 111 13.32 10.23 -7.62
C ALA A 111 14.40 11.10 -8.29
N ASP A 112 15.58 11.22 -7.68
CA ASP A 112 16.71 11.98 -8.24
C ASP A 112 17.34 11.30 -9.46
N TYR A 113 17.35 9.96 -9.55
CA TYR A 113 17.78 9.26 -10.77
C TYR A 113 16.96 9.69 -12.00
N VAL A 114 15.64 9.77 -11.85
CA VAL A 114 14.73 10.20 -12.94
C VAL A 114 14.93 11.67 -13.31
N LYS A 115 15.43 12.51 -12.38
CA LYS A 115 15.88 13.87 -12.68
C LYS A 115 17.14 13.86 -13.53
N THR A 116 18.19 13.13 -13.13
CA THR A 116 19.46 13.02 -13.88
C THR A 116 19.23 12.50 -15.30
N VAL A 117 18.52 11.38 -15.44
CA VAL A 117 18.18 10.76 -16.75
C VAL A 117 17.41 11.74 -17.67
N ARG A 118 16.64 12.68 -17.10
CA ARG A 118 15.94 13.74 -17.84
C ARG A 118 16.88 14.85 -18.28
N GLU A 119 17.85 15.23 -17.45
CA GLU A 119 18.85 16.26 -17.75
C GLU A 119 19.84 15.75 -18.82
N GLU A 120 20.20 14.46 -18.77
CA GLU A 120 20.92 13.71 -19.82
C GLU A 120 20.12 13.52 -21.12
N LYS A 121 18.80 13.79 -21.10
CA LYS A 121 17.85 13.59 -22.22
C LYS A 121 17.77 12.12 -22.72
N ASN A 122 18.06 11.14 -21.87
CA ASN A 122 18.02 9.72 -22.22
C ASN A 122 16.56 9.23 -22.32
N MET A 123 15.96 9.44 -23.50
CA MET A 123 14.55 9.15 -23.77
C MET A 123 14.16 7.67 -23.61
N ALA A 124 15.10 6.74 -23.81
CA ALA A 124 14.85 5.30 -23.62
C ALA A 124 14.64 4.98 -22.14
N GLU A 125 15.54 5.44 -21.27
CA GLU A 125 15.44 5.22 -19.83
C GLU A 125 14.28 6.02 -19.21
N LEU A 126 13.98 7.23 -19.69
CA LEU A 126 12.75 7.96 -19.32
C LEU A 126 11.48 7.16 -19.62
N THR A 127 11.46 6.42 -20.74
CA THR A 127 10.32 5.57 -21.12
C THR A 127 10.21 4.38 -20.17
N ARG A 128 11.31 3.67 -19.92
CA ARG A 128 11.41 2.58 -18.93
C ARG A 128 10.97 3.00 -17.53
N CYS A 129 11.36 4.19 -17.08
CA CYS A 129 10.93 4.77 -15.80
C CYS A 129 9.41 5.01 -15.76
N LYS A 130 8.85 5.54 -16.86
CA LYS A 130 7.41 5.81 -17.01
C LYS A 130 6.58 4.52 -17.06
N ASP A 131 7.08 3.47 -17.69
CA ASP A 131 6.42 2.17 -17.76
C ASP A 131 6.39 1.46 -16.41
N LYS A 132 7.50 1.44 -15.66
CA LYS A 132 7.49 0.95 -14.27
C LYS A 132 6.52 1.74 -13.38
N GLY A 133 6.49 3.07 -13.52
CA GLY A 133 5.51 3.91 -12.82
C GLY A 133 4.06 3.56 -13.18
N SER A 134 3.80 3.29 -14.46
CA SER A 134 2.50 2.79 -14.94
C SER A 134 2.14 1.45 -14.28
N ASP A 135 3.04 0.47 -14.29
CA ASP A 135 2.82 -0.85 -13.67
C ASP A 135 2.60 -0.77 -12.16
N PHE A 136 3.30 0.11 -11.45
CA PHE A 136 3.04 0.38 -10.04
C PHE A 136 1.58 0.83 -9.79
N THR A 137 1.04 1.72 -10.62
CA THR A 137 -0.39 2.10 -10.51
C THR A 137 -1.36 0.96 -10.89
N LYS A 138 -0.98 0.06 -11.81
CA LYS A 138 -1.75 -1.15 -12.18
C LYS A 138 -1.73 -2.23 -11.10
N ILE A 139 -0.74 -2.23 -10.21
CA ILE A 139 -0.72 -3.06 -8.99
C ILE A 139 -1.71 -2.50 -7.97
N LEU A 140 -1.68 -1.18 -7.73
CA LEU A 140 -2.59 -0.52 -6.78
C LEU A 140 -4.06 -0.61 -7.19
N SER A 141 -4.41 -0.56 -8.48
CA SER A 141 -5.79 -0.76 -8.92
C SER A 141 -6.32 -2.19 -8.66
N LYS A 142 -5.43 -3.17 -8.46
CA LYS A 142 -5.75 -4.56 -8.05
C LYS A 142 -5.77 -4.74 -6.51
N CYS A 143 -5.95 -3.65 -5.77
CA CYS A 143 -5.99 -3.55 -4.31
C CYS A 143 -6.76 -4.65 -3.56
N HIS A 144 -7.89 -5.16 -4.09
CA HIS A 144 -8.68 -6.20 -3.43
C HIS A 144 -7.90 -7.51 -3.15
N LYS A 145 -6.74 -7.75 -3.80
CA LYS A 145 -5.84 -8.88 -3.54
C LYS A 145 -4.63 -8.53 -2.65
N LEU A 146 -4.58 -7.29 -2.16
CA LEU A 146 -3.46 -6.70 -1.43
C LEU A 146 -3.90 -6.27 -0.02
N ALA A 147 -3.09 -6.62 0.96
CA ALA A 147 -3.11 -6.02 2.28
C ALA A 147 -2.11 -4.85 2.32
N PHE A 148 -2.61 -3.66 2.66
CA PHE A 148 -1.84 -2.42 2.78
C PHE A 148 -1.40 -2.28 4.23
N HIS A 149 -0.09 -2.16 4.45
CA HIS A 149 0.50 -1.88 5.77
C HIS A 149 0.65 -0.37 5.86
N VAL A 150 -0.14 0.26 6.74
CA VAL A 150 -0.30 1.71 6.78
C VAL A 150 0.10 2.23 8.15
N LEU A 151 1.08 3.13 8.18
CA LEU A 151 1.40 3.94 9.34
C LEU A 151 0.35 5.05 9.45
N PHE A 152 -0.53 4.94 10.44
CA PHE A 152 -1.47 5.98 10.79
C PHE A 152 -0.84 6.85 11.90
N PRO A 153 -0.55 8.15 11.67
CA PRO A 153 -0.11 9.04 12.73
C PRO A 153 -1.21 9.22 13.80
N PRO A 154 -0.91 9.76 15.00
CA PRO A 154 -1.95 10.10 15.99
C PRO A 154 -2.94 11.12 15.41
N PHE A 155 -4.06 11.39 16.10
CA PHE A 155 -5.10 12.29 15.59
C PHE A 155 -4.55 13.69 15.27
N GLY A 156 -4.71 14.12 14.01
CA GLY A 156 -4.12 15.35 13.51
C GLY A 156 -4.29 15.50 11.98
N PRO A 157 -3.74 16.56 11.38
CA PRO A 157 -3.88 16.87 9.95
C PRO A 157 -3.08 15.90 9.05
N ASP A 158 -2.12 15.17 9.60
CA ASP A 158 -1.23 14.29 8.84
C ASP A 158 -1.97 13.10 8.22
N LEU A 159 -1.63 12.85 6.95
CA LEU A 159 -2.14 11.73 6.16
C LEU A 159 -1.50 10.42 6.62
N PRO A 160 -2.26 9.31 6.68
CA PRO A 160 -1.69 7.98 6.83
C PRO A 160 -0.73 7.66 5.68
N VAL A 161 0.31 6.87 5.95
CA VAL A 161 1.37 6.52 4.99
C VAL A 161 1.38 5.02 4.73
N VAL A 162 1.13 4.62 3.49
CA VAL A 162 1.25 3.23 3.02
C VAL A 162 2.73 2.88 2.90
N MET A 163 3.23 2.11 3.87
CA MET A 163 4.65 1.73 4.00
C MET A 163 5.01 0.49 3.17
N LYS A 164 4.04 -0.40 2.93
CA LYS A 164 4.23 -1.68 2.21
C LYS A 164 2.91 -2.22 1.69
N LEU A 165 2.94 -2.84 0.51
CA LEU A 165 1.87 -3.69 0.00
C LEU A 165 2.29 -5.16 0.14
N SER A 166 1.32 -6.05 0.39
CA SER A 166 1.55 -7.50 0.44
C SER A 166 0.38 -8.25 -0.19
N ARG A 167 0.63 -9.30 -0.99
CA ARG A 167 -0.47 -10.10 -1.56
C ARG A 167 -1.07 -10.97 -0.47
N ILE A 168 -2.39 -10.94 -0.31
CA ILE A 168 -3.07 -11.65 0.80
C ILE A 168 -2.75 -13.16 0.82
N PRO A 169 -2.75 -13.91 -0.32
CA PRO A 169 -2.38 -15.33 -0.32
C PRO A 169 -0.91 -15.62 0.01
N GLN A 170 -0.02 -14.62 0.00
CA GLN A 170 1.37 -14.75 0.46
C GLN A 170 1.48 -14.39 1.94
N ALA A 171 0.85 -13.29 2.37
CA ALA A 171 0.82 -12.87 3.77
C ALA A 171 0.22 -13.95 4.70
N LEU A 172 -0.88 -14.59 4.28
CA LEU A 172 -1.48 -15.71 5.03
C LEU A 172 -0.58 -16.96 5.09
N LYS A 173 0.25 -17.21 4.06
CA LYS A 173 1.19 -18.34 4.06
C LYS A 173 2.40 -18.09 4.97
N CYS A 174 2.89 -16.86 5.08
CA CYS A 174 3.95 -16.51 6.03
C CYS A 174 3.51 -16.74 7.48
N VAL A 175 2.24 -16.45 7.81
CA VAL A 175 1.62 -16.77 9.10
C VAL A 175 1.62 -18.28 9.35
N GLN A 176 1.11 -19.09 8.40
CA GLN A 176 0.95 -20.54 8.57
C GLN A 176 2.25 -21.33 8.66
N LEU A 177 3.38 -20.79 8.21
CA LEU A 177 4.66 -21.50 8.19
C LEU A 177 5.65 -21.04 9.27
N GLY A 178 5.39 -19.92 9.95
CA GLY A 178 6.33 -19.31 10.92
C GLY A 178 7.64 -18.78 10.30
N VAL A 179 7.86 -18.94 8.99
CA VAL A 179 9.11 -18.54 8.31
C VAL A 179 9.01 -17.10 7.79
N PHE A 180 9.81 -16.22 8.40
CA PHE A 180 10.12 -14.89 7.85
C PHE A 180 11.05 -15.02 6.63
N VAL A 181 10.51 -15.34 5.46
CA VAL A 181 11.29 -15.27 4.21
C VAL A 181 11.32 -13.83 3.70
N VAL A 182 12.46 -13.15 3.90
CA VAL A 182 12.69 -11.80 3.39
C VAL A 182 13.01 -11.88 1.89
N PHE A 183 11.98 -11.77 1.06
CA PHE A 183 12.13 -11.58 -0.38
C PHE A 183 12.10 -10.09 -0.74
N ASN A 184 13.22 -9.59 -1.28
CA ASN A 184 13.25 -8.33 -2.00
C ASN A 184 12.72 -8.54 -3.42
N CYS A 185 11.67 -7.77 -3.78
CA CYS A 185 11.11 -7.62 -5.11
C CYS A 185 10.59 -6.18 -5.27
#